data_AF-A0A1B9M6B1-F1
#
_entry.id   AF-A0A1B9M6B1-F1
#
_cell.length_a   1.000
_cell.length_b   1.000
_cell.length_c   1.000
_cell.angle_alpha   90.00
_cell.angle_beta   90.00
_cell.angle_gamma   90.00
#
_symmetry.space_group_name_H-M   'P 1'
#
loop_
_entity.id
_entity.type
_entity.pdbx_description
1 polymer ?
#
loop_
_entity_poly.entity_id
_entity_poly.type
_entity_poly.pdbx_seq_one_letter_code
_entity_poly.pdbx_strand_id
1 'polypeptide(L)'
;MAITQLENALSIAKALQNAATQSEAHRADTDSQEQLKANLTQLTQSGLLAYAQEGIALTSPENIQLSTANSLTLTSENQTDINGLKNVTLSSGEAVGVFAQKSGMKLFANQGDIELQAQNANLNMAAKQDVKVDSVDGKVTITAKDNLTLICGGSYIKISSEGIELGTQDNVYFKCNVMQKMGPASIDDNKLKFSKSDVDVALRRLIGSDHINFSG
;
A
#
# COMPACT_ATOMS: atom_id res chain seq x y z
N MET A 1 -20.29 31.02 4.24
CA MET A 1 -20.83 29.63 4.25
C MET A 1 -20.03 28.74 3.31
N ALA A 2 -20.09 28.93 1.98
CA ALA A 2 -19.28 28.13 1.04
C ALA A 2 -17.75 28.25 1.24
N ILE A 3 -17.24 29.47 1.42
CA ILE A 3 -15.80 29.70 1.68
C ILE A 3 -15.34 29.07 2.99
N THR A 4 -16.16 29.17 4.05
CA THR A 4 -15.89 28.52 5.34
C THR A 4 -15.76 27.01 5.20
N GLN A 5 -16.60 26.38 4.35
CA GLN A 5 -16.49 24.95 4.10
C GLN A 5 -15.20 24.58 3.36
N LEU A 6 -14.76 25.42 2.42
CA LEU A 6 -13.49 25.25 1.72
C LEU A 6 -12.28 25.43 2.65
N GLU A 7 -12.35 26.38 3.58
CA GLU A 7 -11.34 26.59 4.62
C GLU A 7 -11.24 25.40 5.57
N ASN A 8 -12.38 24.84 6.00
CA ASN A 8 -12.43 23.64 6.83
C ASN A 8 -11.81 22.43 6.11
N ALA A 9 -12.15 22.20 4.84
CA ALA A 9 -11.58 21.12 4.04
C ALA A 9 -10.05 21.24 3.91
N LEU A 10 -9.56 22.45 3.63
CA LEU A 10 -8.11 22.70 3.58
C LEU A 10 -7.43 22.48 4.94
N SER A 11 -8.08 22.89 6.03
CA SER A 11 -7.56 22.69 7.39
C SER A 11 -7.41 21.19 7.71
N ILE A 12 -8.41 20.37 7.36
CA ILE A 12 -8.34 18.91 7.50
C ILE A 12 -7.19 18.34 6.67
N ALA A 13 -7.07 18.74 5.40
CA ALA A 13 -6.00 18.28 4.50
C ALA A 13 -4.61 18.60 5.07
N LYS A 14 -4.40 19.81 5.58
CA LYS A 14 -3.14 20.22 6.25
C LYS A 14 -2.85 19.43 7.52
N ALA A 15 -3.86 19.22 8.37
CA ALA A 15 -3.70 18.46 9.60
C ALA A 15 -3.28 17.00 9.31
N LEU A 16 -3.92 16.38 8.31
CA LEU A 16 -3.57 15.03 7.86
C LEU A 16 -2.19 14.99 7.19
N GLN A 17 -1.86 15.97 6.34
CA GLN A 17 -0.53 16.08 5.72
C GLN A 17 0.59 16.21 6.77
N ASN A 18 0.38 17.01 7.81
CA ASN A 18 1.34 17.17 8.90
C ASN A 18 1.55 15.86 9.66
N ALA A 19 0.48 15.12 9.95
CA ALA A 19 0.56 13.80 10.60
C ALA A 19 1.23 12.75 9.71
N ALA A 20 0.91 12.74 8.41
CA ALA A 20 1.53 11.86 7.42
C ALA A 20 3.04 12.14 7.29
N THR A 21 3.43 13.42 7.24
CA THR A 21 4.83 13.84 7.16
C THR A 21 5.65 13.39 8.36
N GLN A 22 5.08 13.50 9.57
CA GLN A 22 5.72 12.99 10.80
C GLN A 22 5.88 11.47 10.81
N SER A 23 5.14 10.77 9.96
CA SER A 23 5.17 9.31 9.81
C SER A 23 5.90 8.87 8.54
N GLU A 24 6.64 9.78 7.88
CA GLU A 24 7.38 9.54 6.63
C GLU A 24 6.50 9.02 5.47
N ALA A 25 5.18 9.25 5.55
CA ALA A 25 4.24 8.95 4.49
C ALA A 25 4.23 10.06 3.42
N HIS A 26 3.62 9.76 2.27
CA HIS A 26 3.54 10.71 1.16
C HIS A 26 2.69 11.92 1.53
N ARG A 27 3.11 13.10 1.08
CA ARG A 27 2.42 14.36 1.37
C ARG A 27 1.27 14.57 0.41
N ALA A 28 0.15 15.09 0.93
CA ALA A 28 -0.90 15.65 0.09
C ALA A 28 -0.44 16.96 -0.56
N ASP A 29 -0.96 17.31 -1.74
CA ASP A 29 -0.72 18.62 -2.36
C ASP A 29 -1.68 19.66 -1.75
N THR A 30 -1.25 20.30 -0.66
CA THR A 30 -2.01 21.38 0.00
C THR A 30 -1.81 22.73 -0.65
N ASP A 31 -0.74 22.91 -1.43
CA ASP A 31 -0.39 24.19 -2.04
C ASP A 31 -1.35 24.49 -3.20
N SER A 32 -1.64 23.49 -4.03
CA SER A 32 -2.67 23.59 -5.07
C SER A 32 -4.06 23.86 -4.48
N GLN A 33 -4.36 23.31 -3.30
CA GLN A 33 -5.63 23.55 -2.60
C GLN A 33 -5.71 24.98 -2.04
N GLU A 34 -4.61 25.51 -1.50
CA GLU A 34 -4.51 26.92 -1.08
C GLU A 34 -4.74 27.88 -2.24
N GLN A 35 -4.10 27.62 -3.38
CA GLN A 35 -4.26 28.42 -4.58
C GLN A 35 -5.70 28.38 -5.10
N LEU A 36 -6.31 27.19 -5.15
CA LEU A 36 -7.70 27.03 -5.55
C LEU A 36 -8.65 27.81 -4.62
N LYS A 37 -8.41 27.76 -3.31
CA LYS A 37 -9.15 28.56 -2.33
C LYS A 37 -9.02 30.05 -2.62
N ALA A 38 -7.81 30.57 -2.79
CA ALA A 38 -7.59 31.98 -3.07
C ALA A 38 -8.35 32.46 -4.33
N ASN A 39 -8.31 31.66 -5.39
CA ASN A 39 -9.01 31.94 -6.65
C ASN A 39 -10.54 31.97 -6.47
N LEU A 40 -11.10 31.03 -5.71
CA LEU A 40 -12.54 30.90 -5.52
C LEU A 40 -13.11 31.85 -4.46
N THR A 41 -12.31 32.29 -3.47
CA THR A 41 -12.75 33.25 -2.44
C THR A 41 -13.06 34.62 -3.02
N GLN A 42 -12.27 35.07 -3.99
CA GLN A 42 -12.47 36.38 -4.63
C GLN A 42 -13.10 36.27 -6.03
N LEU A 43 -13.33 35.05 -6.54
CA LEU A 43 -13.70 34.77 -7.93
C LEU A 43 -12.79 35.52 -8.92
N THR A 44 -11.51 35.67 -8.57
CA THR A 44 -10.51 36.39 -9.37
C THR A 44 -10.15 35.65 -10.65
N GLN A 45 -10.50 34.37 -10.74
CA GLN A 45 -10.35 33.52 -11.92
C GLN A 45 -11.65 32.77 -12.21
N SER A 46 -11.82 32.32 -13.46
CA SER A 46 -12.94 31.46 -13.85
C SER A 46 -12.89 30.14 -13.10
N GLY A 47 -13.91 29.89 -12.27
CA GLY A 47 -14.02 28.66 -11.48
C GLY A 47 -15.44 28.42 -11.04
N LEU A 48 -15.71 27.21 -10.55
CA LEU A 48 -17.00 26.80 -10.00
C LEU A 48 -16.82 26.44 -8.53
N LEU A 49 -17.59 27.11 -7.67
CA LEU A 49 -17.76 26.71 -6.27
C LEU A 49 -19.22 26.30 -6.05
N ALA A 50 -19.45 24.99 -5.93
CA ALA A 50 -20.77 24.45 -5.59
C ALA A 50 -20.85 24.21 -4.08
N TYR A 51 -21.90 24.73 -3.44
CA TYR A 51 -22.17 24.54 -2.02
C TYR A 51 -23.68 24.35 -1.81
N ALA A 52 -24.04 23.35 -1.02
CA ALA A 52 -25.39 23.09 -0.56
C ALA A 52 -25.34 22.54 0.86
N GLN A 53 -26.14 23.10 1.76
CA GLN A 53 -26.13 22.75 3.19
C GLN A 53 -26.64 21.32 3.43
N GLU A 54 -27.61 20.87 2.62
CA GLU A 54 -28.23 19.55 2.69
C GLU A 54 -27.51 18.51 1.82
N GLY A 55 -26.54 18.93 0.98
CA GLY A 55 -25.66 18.05 0.22
C GLY A 55 -25.71 18.23 -1.30
N ILE A 56 -24.77 17.57 -1.98
CA ILE A 56 -24.63 17.54 -3.44
C ILE A 56 -24.60 16.08 -3.88
N ALA A 57 -25.46 15.70 -4.83
CA ALA A 57 -25.46 14.38 -5.44
C ALA A 57 -25.08 14.50 -6.92
N LEU A 58 -24.09 13.72 -7.35
CA LEU A 58 -23.71 13.57 -8.76
C LEU A 58 -24.02 12.13 -9.18
N THR A 59 -25.03 11.95 -10.02
CA THR A 59 -25.48 10.62 -10.49
C THR A 59 -25.60 10.59 -12.01
N SER A 60 -25.28 9.44 -12.60
CA SER A 60 -25.40 9.20 -14.04
C SER A 60 -25.68 7.71 -14.24
N PRO A 61 -26.60 7.31 -15.15
CA PRO A 61 -26.78 5.91 -15.52
C PRO A 61 -25.58 5.35 -16.29
N GLU A 62 -24.78 6.23 -16.89
CA GLU A 62 -23.56 5.89 -17.63
C GLU A 62 -22.33 6.30 -16.80
N ASN A 63 -21.57 7.30 -17.24
CA ASN A 63 -20.28 7.63 -16.66
C ASN A 63 -20.29 8.96 -15.91
N ILE A 64 -19.47 9.06 -14.86
CA ILE A 64 -19.01 10.31 -14.25
C ILE A 64 -17.48 10.32 -14.36
N GLN A 65 -16.91 11.36 -14.95
CA GLN A 65 -15.47 11.53 -15.08
C GLN A 65 -15.03 12.80 -14.36
N LEU A 66 -14.04 12.67 -13.47
CA LEU A 66 -13.36 13.79 -12.82
C LEU A 66 -11.92 13.80 -13.32
N SER A 67 -11.50 14.87 -13.99
CA SER A 67 -10.17 15.00 -14.58
C SER A 67 -9.61 16.39 -14.34
N THR A 68 -8.33 16.47 -13.97
CA THR A 68 -7.61 17.71 -13.70
C THR A 68 -6.17 17.58 -14.20
N ALA A 69 -5.60 18.65 -14.75
CA ALA A 69 -4.19 18.65 -15.15
C ALA A 69 -3.20 18.82 -13.98
N ASN A 70 -3.68 19.29 -12.82
CA ASN A 70 -2.83 19.56 -11.65
C ASN A 70 -3.08 18.55 -10.52
N SER A 71 -4.15 18.73 -9.74
CA SER A 71 -4.45 17.87 -8.57
C SER A 71 -5.95 17.65 -8.38
N LEU A 72 -6.35 16.43 -8.01
CA LEU A 72 -7.69 16.10 -7.52
C LEU A 72 -7.63 15.84 -6.01
N THR A 73 -8.49 16.49 -5.23
CA THR A 73 -8.60 16.30 -3.77
C THR A 73 -10.02 15.92 -3.38
N LEU A 74 -10.16 14.90 -2.53
CA LEU A 74 -11.41 14.50 -1.91
C LEU A 74 -11.24 14.60 -0.39
N THR A 75 -11.99 15.49 0.26
CA THR A 75 -11.89 15.71 1.70
C THR A 75 -13.26 15.48 2.35
N SER A 76 -13.30 14.58 3.32
CA SER A 76 -14.44 14.35 4.22
C SER A 76 -14.00 14.60 5.66
N GLU A 77 -14.86 15.22 6.47
CA GLU A 77 -14.61 15.37 7.92
C GLU A 77 -14.84 14.07 8.69
N ASN A 78 -15.80 13.25 8.26
CA ASN A 78 -16.18 12.02 8.93
C ASN A 78 -15.67 10.77 8.22
N GLN A 79 -16.31 10.39 7.11
CA GLN A 79 -16.00 9.15 6.37
C GLN A 79 -15.96 9.42 4.86
N THR A 80 -15.11 8.65 4.17
CA THR A 80 -15.08 8.57 2.71
C THR A 80 -15.28 7.10 2.34
N ASP A 81 -16.38 6.82 1.63
CA ASP A 81 -16.69 5.46 1.15
C ASP A 81 -16.48 5.38 -0.37
N ILE A 82 -15.73 4.38 -0.80
CA ILE A 82 -15.51 4.07 -2.23
C ILE A 82 -16.03 2.67 -2.48
N ASN A 83 -17.15 2.55 -3.20
CA ASN A 83 -17.83 1.29 -3.45
C ASN A 83 -17.86 1.00 -4.95
N GLY A 84 -17.37 -0.18 -5.35
CA GLY A 84 -17.47 -0.70 -6.70
C GLY A 84 -18.05 -2.11 -6.69
N LEU A 85 -19.11 -2.36 -7.48
CA LEU A 85 -19.77 -3.67 -7.52
C LEU A 85 -18.87 -4.75 -8.14
N LYS A 86 -18.02 -4.37 -9.10
CA LYS A 86 -17.11 -5.29 -9.78
C LYS A 86 -15.68 -5.07 -9.32
N ASN A 87 -15.09 -3.94 -9.69
CA ASN A 87 -13.68 -3.64 -9.45
C ASN A 87 -13.52 -2.21 -8.92
N VAL A 88 -12.52 -2.03 -8.06
CA VAL A 88 -11.97 -0.73 -7.69
C VAL A 88 -10.47 -0.79 -7.99
N THR A 89 -9.98 0.08 -8.88
CA THR A 89 -8.58 0.10 -9.31
C THR A 89 -7.96 1.43 -8.94
N LEU A 90 -6.80 1.41 -8.27
CA LEU A 90 -5.96 2.57 -7.98
C LEU A 90 -4.61 2.38 -8.67
N SER A 91 -4.21 3.35 -9.49
CA SER A 91 -2.94 3.37 -10.20
C SER A 91 -2.31 4.76 -10.11
N SER A 92 -0.99 4.82 -9.93
CA SER A 92 -0.21 6.06 -9.88
C SER A 92 1.06 5.91 -10.71
N GLY A 93 1.49 7.00 -11.38
CA GLY A 93 2.72 7.00 -12.17
C GLY A 93 4.00 7.03 -11.33
N GLU A 94 3.90 7.48 -10.08
CA GLU A 94 5.06 7.61 -9.19
C GLU A 94 4.89 6.77 -7.93
N ALA A 95 3.87 7.07 -7.12
CA ALA A 95 3.65 6.35 -5.86
C ALA A 95 2.20 6.42 -5.37
N VAL A 96 1.85 5.44 -4.52
CA VAL A 96 0.58 5.37 -3.78
C VAL A 96 0.90 5.39 -2.29
N GLY A 97 0.37 6.38 -1.57
CA GLY A 97 0.49 6.48 -0.11
C GLY A 97 -0.84 6.22 0.58
N VAL A 98 -0.84 5.39 1.63
CA VAL A 98 -2.00 5.15 2.49
C VAL A 98 -1.58 5.34 3.93
N PHE A 99 -2.28 6.21 4.66
CA PHE A 99 -1.93 6.58 6.02
C PHE A 99 -3.17 6.62 6.91
N ALA A 100 -3.06 6.04 8.11
CA ALA A 100 -4.10 6.07 9.14
C ALA A 100 -3.49 6.50 10.49
N GLN A 101 -4.01 7.58 11.07
CA GLN A 101 -3.38 8.21 12.25
C GLN A 101 -3.74 7.52 13.58
N LYS A 102 -4.97 7.04 13.75
CA LYS A 102 -5.49 6.62 15.07
C LYS A 102 -5.88 5.15 15.14
N SER A 103 -6.74 4.69 14.23
CA SER A 103 -7.39 3.38 14.32
C SER A 103 -6.72 2.27 13.49
N GLY A 104 -5.57 2.56 12.87
CA GLY A 104 -4.82 1.64 12.03
C GLY A 104 -5.46 1.35 10.67
N MET A 105 -4.96 0.31 10.00
CA MET A 105 -5.42 -0.15 8.69
C MET A 105 -5.86 -1.61 8.77
N LYS A 106 -6.88 -1.97 8.00
CA LYS A 106 -7.35 -3.35 7.85
C LYS A 106 -7.52 -3.67 6.37
N LEU A 107 -6.96 -4.80 5.93
CA LEU A 107 -7.06 -5.29 4.56
C LEU A 107 -7.61 -6.72 4.63
N PHE A 108 -8.75 -6.96 4.01
CA PHE A 108 -9.44 -8.26 4.03
C PHE A 108 -9.88 -8.66 2.62
N ALA A 109 -9.72 -9.95 2.31
CA ALA A 109 -10.35 -10.60 1.17
C ALA A 109 -11.25 -11.72 1.71
N ASN A 110 -12.55 -11.68 1.40
CA ASN A 110 -13.49 -12.74 1.81
C ASN A 110 -13.26 -14.03 0.98
N GLN A 111 -12.90 -13.85 -0.29
CA GLN A 111 -12.53 -14.91 -1.21
C GLN A 111 -11.41 -14.38 -2.12
N GLY A 112 -10.58 -15.29 -2.61
CA GLY A 112 -9.40 -14.94 -3.41
C GLY A 112 -8.20 -14.53 -2.56
N ASP A 113 -7.07 -14.35 -3.23
CA ASP A 113 -5.77 -14.13 -2.60
C ASP A 113 -5.51 -12.64 -2.35
N ILE A 114 -4.70 -12.35 -1.32
CA ILE A 114 -4.06 -11.05 -1.15
C ILE A 114 -2.62 -11.19 -1.62
N GLU A 115 -2.26 -10.44 -2.65
CA GLU A 115 -0.89 -10.39 -3.17
C GLU A 115 -0.23 -9.05 -2.85
N LEU A 116 0.95 -9.10 -2.24
CA LEU A 116 1.79 -7.93 -1.94
C LEU A 116 3.17 -8.16 -2.55
N GLN A 117 3.59 -7.28 -3.46
CA GLN A 117 4.83 -7.47 -4.23
C GLN A 117 5.58 -6.15 -4.43
N ALA A 118 6.90 -6.20 -4.26
CA ALA A 118 7.83 -5.17 -4.72
C ALA A 118 8.72 -5.79 -5.81
N GLN A 119 8.42 -5.53 -7.09
CA GLN A 119 9.02 -6.29 -8.20
C GLN A 119 10.48 -5.91 -8.50
N ASN A 120 10.87 -4.67 -8.19
CA ASN A 120 12.19 -4.12 -8.49
C ASN A 120 12.83 -3.42 -7.28
N ALA A 121 12.27 -3.61 -6.08
CA ALA A 121 12.68 -2.94 -4.86
C ALA A 121 12.36 -3.81 -3.63
N ASN A 122 12.63 -3.28 -2.44
CA ASN A 122 12.41 -4.00 -1.19
C ASN A 122 10.95 -3.96 -0.76
N LEU A 123 10.48 -5.06 -0.17
CA LEU A 123 9.25 -5.10 0.61
C LEU A 123 9.63 -5.03 2.10
N ASN A 124 9.24 -3.94 2.76
CA ASN A 124 9.55 -3.70 4.16
C ASN A 124 8.28 -3.85 5.02
N MET A 125 8.33 -4.70 6.04
CA MET A 125 7.25 -4.88 7.02
C MET A 125 7.82 -4.76 8.43
N ALA A 126 7.26 -3.84 9.22
CA ALA A 126 7.71 -3.59 10.58
C ALA A 126 6.53 -3.23 11.49
N ALA A 127 6.62 -3.62 12.76
CA ALA A 127 5.71 -3.21 13.82
C ALA A 127 6.50 -2.84 15.07
N LYS A 128 6.00 -1.86 15.83
CA LYS A 128 6.57 -1.50 17.15
C LYS A 128 6.28 -2.55 18.22
N GLN A 129 5.15 -3.26 18.05
CA GLN A 129 4.74 -4.39 18.89
C GLN A 129 4.94 -5.67 18.07
N ASP A 130 4.05 -6.65 18.23
CA ASP A 130 4.20 -7.96 17.62
C ASP A 130 3.88 -7.96 16.11
N VAL A 131 4.60 -8.82 15.38
CA VAL A 131 4.23 -9.27 14.03
C VAL A 131 3.79 -10.73 14.13
N LYS A 132 2.58 -11.03 13.67
CA LYS A 132 2.01 -12.38 13.67
C LYS A 132 1.74 -12.85 12.24
N VAL A 133 2.21 -14.06 11.92
CA VAL A 133 2.01 -14.72 10.62
C VAL A 133 1.45 -16.11 10.88
N ASP A 134 0.17 -16.29 10.61
CA ASP A 134 -0.55 -17.55 10.84
C ASP A 134 -1.10 -18.11 9.53
N SER A 135 -1.05 -19.44 9.39
CA SER A 135 -1.84 -20.18 8.40
C SER A 135 -2.70 -21.19 9.16
N VAL A 136 -4.02 -21.12 9.00
CA VAL A 136 -4.96 -21.95 9.77
C VAL A 136 -5.05 -23.37 9.20
N ASP A 137 -5.34 -23.47 7.91
CA ASP A 137 -5.53 -24.77 7.24
C ASP A 137 -4.40 -25.10 6.25
N GLY A 138 -3.43 -24.20 6.10
CA GLY A 138 -2.41 -24.24 5.05
C GLY A 138 -0.98 -24.35 5.57
N LYS A 139 -0.06 -23.68 4.87
CA LYS A 139 1.36 -23.64 5.19
C LYS A 139 1.90 -22.22 5.12
N VAL A 140 2.94 -21.96 5.91
CA VAL A 140 3.79 -20.77 5.75
C VAL A 140 5.04 -21.21 5.00
N THR A 141 5.39 -20.51 3.93
CA THR A 141 6.61 -20.76 3.14
C THR A 141 7.37 -19.44 3.01
N ILE A 142 8.63 -19.43 3.45
CA ILE A 142 9.53 -18.29 3.34
C ILE A 142 10.71 -18.76 2.49
N THR A 143 10.83 -18.20 1.30
CA THR A 143 11.85 -18.57 0.33
C THR A 143 12.72 -17.36 0.03
N ALA A 144 14.04 -17.55 0.02
CA ALA A 144 15.01 -16.54 -0.36
C ALA A 144 16.03 -17.17 -1.31
N LYS A 145 16.50 -16.40 -2.29
CA LYS A 145 17.50 -16.87 -3.26
C LYS A 145 18.90 -16.95 -2.65
N ASP A 146 19.31 -15.87 -1.97
CA ASP A 146 20.70 -15.72 -1.51
C ASP A 146 20.87 -16.18 -0.06
N ASN A 147 20.05 -15.67 0.86
CA ASN A 147 20.08 -16.07 2.26
C ASN A 147 18.76 -15.75 2.98
N LEU A 148 18.48 -16.52 4.04
CA LEU A 148 17.42 -16.26 5.01
C LEU A 148 18.05 -16.15 6.41
N THR A 149 17.79 -15.06 7.13
CA THR A 149 18.33 -14.84 8.47
C THR A 149 17.21 -14.47 9.46
N LEU A 150 17.13 -15.20 10.57
CA LEU A 150 16.22 -14.93 11.69
C LEU A 150 17.08 -14.50 12.89
N ILE A 151 16.80 -13.34 13.48
CA ILE A 151 17.61 -12.75 14.56
C ILE A 151 16.72 -12.42 15.76
N CYS A 152 17.15 -12.80 16.96
CA CYS A 152 16.47 -12.46 18.21
C CYS A 152 17.48 -12.36 19.37
N GLY A 153 17.54 -11.22 20.05
CA GLY A 153 18.40 -11.02 21.22
C GLY A 153 19.89 -11.30 20.98
N GLY A 154 20.37 -11.10 19.74
CA GLY A 154 21.75 -11.44 19.33
C GLY A 154 21.97 -12.90 18.92
N SER A 155 21.02 -13.80 19.18
CA SER A 155 21.01 -15.15 18.61
C SER A 155 20.45 -15.14 17.19
N TYR A 156 20.86 -16.08 16.34
CA TYR A 156 20.36 -16.16 14.98
C TYR A 156 20.31 -17.58 14.40
N ILE A 157 19.47 -17.71 13.37
CA ILE A 157 19.45 -18.83 12.42
C ILE A 157 19.70 -18.24 11.04
N LYS A 158 20.75 -18.70 10.36
CA LYS A 158 21.08 -18.28 8.99
C LYS A 158 21.05 -19.50 8.07
N ILE A 159 20.36 -19.38 6.95
CA ILE A 159 20.26 -20.39 5.89
C ILE A 159 20.82 -19.78 4.60
N SER A 160 21.80 -20.43 4.00
CA SER A 160 22.45 -19.96 2.77
C SER A 160 23.03 -21.13 1.97
N SER A 161 23.75 -20.84 0.87
CA SER A 161 24.50 -21.84 0.10
C SER A 161 25.58 -22.56 0.92
N GLU A 162 26.06 -21.97 2.01
CA GLU A 162 27.04 -22.57 2.93
C GLU A 162 26.41 -23.58 3.90
N GLY A 163 25.07 -23.65 3.95
CA GLY A 163 24.31 -24.52 4.85
C GLY A 163 23.47 -23.75 5.88
N ILE A 164 23.23 -24.40 7.02
CA ILE A 164 22.46 -23.85 8.16
C ILE A 164 23.43 -23.54 9.30
N GLU A 165 23.39 -22.30 9.78
CA GLU A 165 24.20 -21.80 10.89
C GLU A 165 23.30 -21.39 12.06
N LEU A 166 23.60 -21.92 13.24
CA LEU A 166 22.93 -21.60 14.51
C LEU A 166 23.94 -20.88 15.41
N GLY A 167 23.75 -19.58 15.64
CA GLY A 167 24.65 -18.76 16.44
C GLY A 167 23.98 -18.22 17.71
N THR A 168 24.67 -18.36 18.85
CA THR A 168 24.25 -17.78 20.14
C THR A 168 25.47 -17.62 21.06
N GLN A 169 25.38 -16.71 22.04
CA GLN A 169 26.38 -16.55 23.09
C GLN A 169 26.21 -17.55 24.25
N ASP A 170 25.02 -18.16 24.36
CA ASP A 170 24.65 -19.07 25.45
C ASP A 170 24.37 -20.48 24.88
N ASN A 171 23.57 -21.28 25.57
CA ASN A 171 23.31 -22.66 25.24
C ASN A 171 22.30 -22.82 24.10
N VAL A 172 22.52 -23.83 23.25
CA VAL A 172 21.50 -24.35 22.32
C VAL A 172 20.88 -25.61 22.93
N TYR A 173 19.58 -25.57 23.20
CA TYR A 173 18.86 -26.72 23.77
C TYR A 173 18.09 -27.48 22.69
N PHE A 174 18.42 -28.76 22.52
CA PHE A 174 17.63 -29.69 21.71
C PHE A 174 16.80 -30.60 22.62
N LYS A 175 15.48 -30.36 22.66
CA LYS A 175 14.53 -31.19 23.40
C LYS A 175 13.80 -32.11 22.42
N CYS A 176 14.34 -33.30 22.19
CA CYS A 176 13.81 -34.28 21.22
C CYS A 176 13.90 -35.73 21.74
N ASN A 177 13.03 -36.61 21.25
CA ASN A 177 13.07 -38.04 21.57
C ASN A 177 14.31 -38.74 20.96
N VAL A 178 14.61 -38.44 19.69
CA VAL A 178 15.76 -39.00 18.96
C VAL A 178 16.40 -37.91 18.10
N MET A 179 17.73 -37.84 18.10
CA MET A 179 18.51 -37.03 17.15
C MET A 179 19.41 -37.96 16.35
N GLN A 180 19.20 -38.02 15.04
CA GLN A 180 19.99 -38.83 14.10
C GLN A 180 20.60 -37.94 13.02
N LYS A 181 21.90 -38.11 12.77
CA LYS A 181 22.61 -37.42 11.69
C LYS A 181 22.53 -38.26 10.41
N MET A 182 21.86 -37.73 9.39
CA MET A 182 21.76 -38.34 8.06
C MET A 182 22.79 -37.73 7.08
N GLY A 183 22.84 -38.28 5.86
CA GLY A 183 23.54 -37.65 4.73
C GLY A 183 22.85 -36.37 4.26
N PRO A 184 23.48 -35.60 3.36
CA PRO A 184 22.91 -34.36 2.83
C PRO A 184 21.61 -34.62 2.03
N ALA A 185 20.69 -33.66 2.08
CA ALA A 185 19.45 -33.65 1.31
C ALA A 185 19.17 -32.23 0.79
N SER A 186 18.42 -32.11 -0.31
CA SER A 186 18.01 -30.82 -0.90
C SER A 186 16.56 -30.89 -1.36
N ILE A 187 15.89 -29.74 -1.39
CA ILE A 187 14.55 -29.58 -1.95
C ILE A 187 14.67 -28.55 -3.07
N ASP A 188 14.34 -28.95 -4.29
CA ASP A 188 14.21 -28.03 -5.42
C ASP A 188 12.88 -27.27 -5.31
N ASP A 189 12.90 -26.07 -4.72
CA ASP A 189 11.75 -25.16 -4.79
C ASP A 189 11.85 -24.29 -6.04
N ASN A 190 11.37 -24.83 -7.18
CA ASN A 190 11.39 -24.15 -8.48
C ASN A 190 10.36 -22.98 -8.58
N LYS A 191 9.91 -22.41 -7.45
CA LYS A 191 8.79 -21.46 -7.34
C LYS A 191 9.18 -20.00 -7.05
N LEU A 192 10.44 -19.61 -7.18
CA LEU A 192 10.81 -18.18 -7.28
C LEU A 192 10.48 -17.58 -8.67
N LYS A 193 9.38 -18.03 -9.29
CA LYS A 193 8.85 -17.43 -10.52
C LYS A 193 7.51 -16.81 -10.21
N PHE A 194 7.52 -15.57 -9.73
CA PHE A 194 6.45 -14.66 -10.12
C PHE A 194 6.58 -14.54 -11.64
N SER A 195 5.79 -15.31 -12.37
CA SER A 195 5.94 -15.37 -13.80
C SER A 195 5.61 -13.99 -14.36
N LYS A 196 6.53 -13.42 -15.15
CA LYS A 196 6.23 -12.25 -16.01
C LYS A 196 4.94 -12.46 -16.81
N SER A 197 4.52 -13.70 -17.09
CA SER A 197 3.28 -14.00 -17.80
C SER A 197 2.01 -13.67 -17.03
N ASP A 198 2.00 -13.76 -15.70
CA ASP A 198 0.78 -13.49 -14.92
C ASP A 198 0.54 -11.97 -14.81
N VAL A 199 1.63 -11.20 -14.82
CA VAL A 199 1.61 -9.72 -14.89
C VAL A 199 1.33 -9.22 -16.31
N ASP A 200 1.87 -9.88 -17.35
CA ASP A 200 1.60 -9.53 -18.76
C ASP A 200 0.15 -9.80 -19.19
N VAL A 201 -0.53 -10.80 -18.60
CA VAL A 201 -1.94 -11.08 -18.92
C VAL A 201 -2.90 -10.04 -18.30
N ALA A 202 -2.54 -9.48 -17.14
CA ALA A 202 -3.28 -8.36 -16.55
C ALA A 202 -3.03 -7.05 -17.33
N LEU A 203 -1.79 -6.79 -17.76
CA LEU A 203 -1.43 -5.60 -18.55
C LEU A 203 -1.96 -5.65 -19.99
N ARG A 204 -1.93 -6.81 -20.67
CA ARG A 204 -2.47 -6.94 -22.05
C ARG A 204 -3.99 -6.86 -22.13
N ARG A 205 -4.71 -7.06 -21.03
CA ARG A 205 -6.17 -6.84 -20.97
C ARG A 205 -6.56 -5.39 -20.69
N LEU A 206 -5.62 -4.56 -20.22
CA LEU A 206 -5.81 -3.13 -19.98
C LEU A 206 -5.23 -2.24 -21.09
N ILE A 207 -4.23 -2.72 -21.85
CA ILE A 207 -3.61 -1.98 -22.95
C ILE A 207 -4.16 -2.48 -24.29
N GLY A 208 -5.47 -2.33 -24.45
CA GLY A 208 -6.07 -2.20 -25.77
C GLY A 208 -6.06 -0.71 -26.14
N SER A 209 -5.20 -0.35 -27.08
CA SER A 209 -5.03 0.95 -27.76
C SER A 209 -4.41 2.13 -26.97
N ASP A 210 -3.32 2.59 -27.57
CA ASP A 210 -2.67 3.90 -27.54
C ASP A 210 -1.75 4.29 -26.38
N HIS A 211 -0.47 4.40 -26.76
CA HIS A 211 0.68 4.81 -25.99
C HIS A 211 0.52 6.23 -25.41
N ILE A 212 0.65 6.36 -24.09
CA ILE A 212 1.06 7.63 -23.47
C ILE A 212 2.48 7.42 -22.95
N ASN A 213 3.42 8.14 -23.55
CA ASN A 213 4.85 8.05 -23.27
C ASN A 213 5.17 8.91 -22.05
N PHE A 214 5.49 8.29 -20.91
CA PHE A 214 5.96 8.98 -19.72
C PHE A 214 7.49 8.98 -19.70
N SER A 215 8.08 9.87 -20.49
CA SER A 215 9.49 10.25 -20.35
C SER A 215 9.58 11.77 -20.37
N GLY A 216 9.73 12.35 -19.19
CA GLY A 216 10.31 13.68 -18.97
C GLY A 216 11.69 13.51 -18.37
#